data_AF-A0A7U9SDK2-F1
#
_entry.id   AF-A0A7U9SDK2-F1
#
_cell.length_a   1.000
_cell.length_b   1.000
_cell.length_c   1.000
_cell.angle_alpha   90.00
_cell.angle_beta   90.00
_cell.angle_gamma   90.00
#
_symmetry.space_group_name_H-M   'P 1'
#
loop_
_entity.id
_entity.type
_entity.pdbx_description
1 polymer ?
#
loop_
_entity_poly.entity_id
_entity_poly.type
_entity_poly.pdbx_seq_one_letter_code
_entity_poly.pdbx_strand_id
1 'polypeptide(L)'
;MTEVIEEIMRMIEEEERQPIQRKPERTWYCVASSYYDDGHVTAYITDIVKESEKPGNTYTEARDKDVYVDWFGSPEGAEKHVEACLNA
;
A
#
# COMPACT_ATOMS: atom_id res chain seq x y z
N MET A 1 4.31 -50.97 -11.27
CA MET A 1 5.02 -50.14 -10.26
C MET A 1 5.59 -48.85 -10.86
N THR A 2 5.73 -48.74 -12.18
CA THR A 2 6.19 -47.54 -12.89
C THR A 2 5.05 -46.57 -13.24
N GLU A 3 3.87 -47.06 -13.60
CA GLU A 3 2.73 -46.22 -14.04
C GLU A 3 2.23 -45.24 -12.97
N VAL A 4 2.20 -45.64 -11.70
CA VAL A 4 1.80 -44.77 -10.58
C VAL A 4 2.83 -43.67 -10.33
N ILE A 5 4.11 -43.95 -10.54
CA ILE A 5 5.19 -42.99 -10.33
C ILE A 5 5.19 -41.96 -11.46
N GLU A 6 4.93 -42.37 -12.70
CA GLU A 6 4.80 -41.46 -13.85
C GLU A 6 3.57 -40.55 -13.73
N GLU A 7 2.45 -41.06 -13.21
CA GLU A 7 1.25 -40.25 -12.95
C GLU A 7 1.51 -39.20 -11.85
N ILE A 8 2.21 -39.58 -10.78
CA ILE A 8 2.62 -38.65 -9.72
C ILE A 8 3.59 -37.59 -10.25
N MET A 9 4.60 -37.97 -11.04
CA MET A 9 5.54 -37.01 -11.65
C MET A 9 4.82 -36.02 -12.56
N ARG A 10 3.84 -36.47 -13.34
CA ARG A 10 3.05 -35.61 -14.22
C ARG A 10 2.14 -34.64 -13.45
N MET A 11 1.52 -35.10 -12.36
CA MET A 11 0.71 -34.22 -11.49
C MET A 11 1.56 -33.13 -10.84
N ILE A 12 2.79 -33.46 -10.44
CA ILE A 12 3.75 -32.50 -9.89
C ILE A 12 4.18 -31.48 -10.97
N GLU A 13 4.47 -31.93 -12.20
CA GLU A 13 4.80 -31.02 -13.31
C GLU A 13 3.65 -30.10 -13.73
N GLU A 14 2.39 -30.56 -13.67
CA GLU A 14 1.22 -29.71 -13.97
C GLU A 14 0.98 -28.64 -12.87
N GLU A 15 1.24 -28.96 -11.59
CA GLU A 15 1.05 -28.01 -10.49
C GLU A 15 2.10 -26.88 -10.48
N GLU A 16 3.36 -27.18 -10.82
CA GLU A 16 4.44 -26.18 -10.89
C GLU A 16 4.33 -25.22 -12.08
N ARG A 17 3.41 -25.48 -13.02
CA ARG A 17 3.21 -24.67 -14.23
C ARG A 17 2.16 -23.57 -14.09
N GLN A 18 1.87 -23.11 -12.88
CA GLN A 18 1.02 -21.94 -12.71
C GLN A 18 1.85 -20.68 -12.97
N PRO A 19 1.55 -19.88 -14.03
CA PRO A 19 2.24 -18.61 -14.21
C PRO A 19 1.91 -17.71 -13.01
N ILE A 20 2.94 -17.25 -12.30
CA ILE A 20 2.84 -16.18 -11.31
C ILE A 20 2.18 -14.97 -11.97
N GLN A 21 0.87 -14.84 -11.79
CA GLN A 21 0.07 -13.74 -12.31
C GLN A 21 0.48 -12.47 -11.55
N ARG A 22 1.51 -11.77 -12.04
CA ARG A 22 1.94 -10.49 -11.46
C ARG A 22 0.77 -9.52 -11.56
N LYS A 23 0.21 -9.12 -10.41
CA LYS A 23 -0.81 -8.07 -10.35
C LYS A 23 -0.23 -6.79 -10.97
N PRO A 24 -1.02 -6.02 -11.76
CA PRO A 24 -0.54 -4.80 -12.39
C PRO A 24 -0.03 -3.82 -11.34
N GLU A 25 1.17 -3.29 -11.55
CA GLU A 25 1.81 -2.30 -10.67
C GLU A 25 1.02 -0.99 -10.70
N ARG A 26 0.81 -0.37 -9.53
CA ARG A 26 0.17 0.94 -9.41
C ARG A 26 1.06 1.87 -8.60
N THR A 27 1.01 3.15 -8.94
CA THR A 27 1.69 4.20 -8.16
C THR A 27 0.80 4.62 -7.01
N TRP A 28 1.34 4.58 -5.81
CA TRP A 28 0.68 5.03 -4.59
C TRP A 28 1.44 6.22 -4.01
N TYR A 29 0.70 7.23 -3.59
CA TYR A 29 1.20 8.48 -3.02
C TYR A 29 0.90 8.46 -1.52
N CYS A 30 1.93 8.60 -0.70
CA CYS A 30 1.83 8.68 0.75
C CYS A 30 1.59 10.12 1.16
N VAL A 31 0.50 10.37 1.87
CA VAL A 31 0.27 11.63 2.59
C VAL A 31 0.48 11.38 4.07
N ALA A 32 1.38 12.14 4.67
CA ALA A 32 1.53 12.19 6.11
C ALA A 32 0.89 13.47 6.63
N SER A 33 -0.12 13.34 7.49
CA SER A 33 -0.71 14.45 8.23
C SER A 33 -0.34 14.35 9.71
N SER A 34 -0.12 15.49 10.35
CA SER A 34 0.17 15.60 11.77
C SER A 34 -0.67 16.69 12.38
N TYR A 35 -1.38 16.34 13.44
CA TYR A 35 -2.25 17.23 14.21
C TYR A 35 -1.61 17.42 15.58
N TYR A 36 -1.16 18.64 15.87
CA TYR A 36 -0.49 18.97 17.12
C TYR A 36 -1.52 19.43 18.17
N ASP A 37 -1.24 19.14 19.44
CA ASP A 37 -2.12 19.50 20.56
C ASP A 37 -2.30 21.03 20.74
N ASP A 38 -1.39 21.82 20.19
CA ASP A 38 -1.46 23.29 20.17
C ASP A 38 -2.37 23.86 19.06
N GLY A 39 -3.00 22.98 18.28
CA GLY A 39 -3.90 23.34 17.19
C GLY A 39 -3.20 23.56 15.85
N HIS A 40 -1.89 23.34 15.75
CA HIS A 40 -1.20 23.33 14.47
C HIS A 40 -1.48 22.03 13.69
N VAL A 41 -1.65 22.15 12.38
CA VAL A 41 -1.80 21.01 11.47
C VAL A 41 -0.77 21.12 10.36
N THR A 42 -0.12 20.00 10.05
CA THR A 42 0.79 19.89 8.92
C THR A 42 0.41 18.68 8.08
N ALA A 43 0.38 18.81 6.76
CA ALA A 43 0.14 17.69 5.86
C ALA A 43 1.01 17.82 4.61
N TYR A 44 1.65 16.73 4.20
CA TYR A 44 2.54 16.70 3.03
C TYR A 44 2.53 15.34 2.35
N ILE A 45 2.79 15.31 1.04
CA ILE A 45 3.11 14.07 0.33
C ILE A 45 4.57 13.72 0.65
N THR A 46 4.80 12.61 1.34
CA THR A 46 6.13 12.24 1.86
C THR A 46 6.82 11.15 1.05
N ASP A 47 6.06 10.31 0.35
CA ASP A 47 6.62 9.18 -0.39
C ASP A 47 5.75 8.77 -1.59
N ILE A 48 6.36 8.06 -2.54
CA ILE A 48 5.70 7.51 -3.73
C ILE A 48 6.23 6.10 -3.98
N VAL A 49 5.36 5.09 -3.85
CA VAL A 49 5.73 3.68 -4.03
C VAL A 49 5.02 3.08 -5.24
N LYS A 50 5.66 2.10 -5.88
CA LYS A 50 5.06 1.33 -6.98
C LYS A 50 4.81 -0.09 -6.49
N GLU A 51 3.56 -0.38 -6.17
CA GLU A 51 3.15 -1.69 -5.67
C GLU A 51 1.83 -2.10 -6.30
N SER A 52 1.66 -3.41 -6.48
CA SER A 52 0.43 -3.95 -7.06
C SER A 52 -0.78 -3.81 -6.13
N GLU A 53 -0.53 -3.79 -4.82
CA GLU A 53 -1.57 -3.67 -3.79
C GLU A 53 -1.42 -2.33 -3.07
N LYS A 54 -2.54 -1.84 -2.52
CA LYS A 54 -2.53 -0.60 -1.74
C LYS A 54 -1.73 -0.84 -0.45
N PRO A 55 -0.72 -0.02 -0.13
CA PRO A 55 -0.06 -0.08 1.16
C PRO A 55 -1.05 0.21 2.30
N GLY A 56 -0.79 -0.38 3.47
CA GLY A 56 -1.63 -0.15 4.65
C GLY A 56 -1.55 1.31 5.12
N ASN A 57 -2.71 1.91 5.38
CA ASN A 57 -2.75 3.17 6.12
C ASN A 57 -2.28 2.91 7.55
N THR A 58 -1.53 3.84 8.13
CA THR A 58 -1.06 3.73 9.51
C THR A 58 -1.40 4.99 10.30
N TYR A 59 -1.55 4.80 11.61
CA TYR A 59 -1.80 5.88 12.55
C TYR A 59 -0.88 5.68 13.74
N THR A 60 -0.33 6.78 14.25
CA THR A 60 0.54 6.78 15.42
C THR A 60 0.19 8.00 16.27
N GLU A 61 -0.34 7.74 17.45
CA GLU A 61 -0.44 8.72 18.53
C GLU A 61 0.97 8.94 19.09
N ALA A 62 1.47 10.16 19.00
CA ALA A 62 2.69 10.60 19.65
C ALA A 62 2.35 11.44 20.87
N ARG A 63 3.38 11.89 21.59
CA ARG A 63 3.21 12.58 22.88
C ARG A 63 2.43 13.91 22.77
N ASP A 64 2.67 14.65 21.69
CA ASP A 64 2.24 16.02 21.47
C ASP A 64 1.46 16.20 20.16
N LYS A 65 1.21 15.09 19.47
CA LYS A 65 0.57 15.08 18.15
C LYS A 65 0.06 13.71 17.76
N ASP A 66 -0.89 13.73 16.84
CA ASP A 66 -1.38 12.58 16.11
C ASP A 66 -0.83 12.56 14.70
N VAL A 67 -0.23 11.44 14.28
CA VAL A 67 0.32 11.28 12.93
C VAL A 67 -0.50 10.24 12.16
N TYR A 68 -1.02 10.63 11.00
CA TYR A 68 -1.71 9.75 10.07
C TYR A 68 -0.90 9.60 8.79
N VAL A 69 -0.88 8.39 8.26
CA VAL A 69 -0.22 8.02 7.02
C VAL A 69 -1.23 7.35 6.12
N ASP A 70 -1.64 8.06 5.07
CA ASP A 70 -2.67 7.64 4.14
C ASP A 70 -2.12 7.47 2.72
N TRP A 71 -2.50 6.38 2.07
CA TRP A 71 -2.07 6.08 0.71
C TRP A 71 -3.17 6.33 -0.32
N PHE A 72 -2.82 7.04 -1.39
CA PHE A 72 -3.72 7.42 -2.47
C PHE A 72 -3.22 6.88 -3.81
N GLY A 73 -4.15 6.44 -4.67
CA GLY A 73 -3.81 5.92 -6.01
C GLY A 73 -3.65 7.01 -7.08
N SER A 74 -3.83 8.29 -6.72
CA SER A 74 -3.70 9.42 -7.63
C SER A 74 -3.04 10.62 -6.92
N PRO A 75 -2.23 11.40 -7.64
CA PRO A 75 -1.60 12.60 -7.08
C PRO A 75 -2.65 13.65 -6.72
N GLU A 76 -3.66 13.85 -7.57
CA GLU A 76 -4.76 14.79 -7.30
C GLU A 76 -5.55 14.44 -6.03
N GLY A 77 -5.73 13.14 -5.76
CA GLY A 77 -6.38 12.67 -4.54
C GLY A 77 -5.54 12.94 -3.30
N ALA A 78 -4.21 12.74 -3.41
CA ALA A 78 -3.26 13.03 -2.36
C ALA A 78 -3.19 14.53 -2.05
N GLU A 79 -3.09 15.39 -3.08
CA GLU A 79 -3.04 16.84 -2.93
C GLU A 79 -4.32 17.39 -2.31
N LYS A 80 -5.49 16.92 -2.76
CA LYS A 80 -6.78 17.31 -2.17
C LYS A 80 -6.88 16.91 -0.70
N HIS A 81 -6.30 15.77 -0.32
CA HIS A 81 -6.27 15.35 1.08
C HIS A 81 -5.37 16.27 1.91
N VAL A 82 -4.18 16.62 1.40
CA VAL A 82 -3.29 17.60 2.04
C VAL A 82 -4.01 18.94 2.25
N GLU A 83 -4.66 19.47 1.22
CA GLU A 83 -5.40 20.73 1.31
C GLU A 83 -6.56 20.64 2.32
N ALA A 84 -7.29 19.52 2.34
CA ALA A 84 -8.36 19.31 3.29
C ALA A 84 -7.85 19.28 4.74
N CYS A 85 -6.71 18.64 5.01
CA CYS A 85 -6.10 18.63 6.33
C CYS A 85 -5.66 20.03 6.79
N LEU A 86 -5.08 20.83 5.90
CA LEU A 86 -4.60 22.18 6.24
C LEU A 86 -5.71 23.19 6.48
N ASN A 87 -6.93 22.94 5.99
CA ASN A 87 -8.11 23.79 6.18
C ASN A 87 -9.08 23.25 7.25
N ALA A 88 -8.66 22.25 8.04
CA ALA A 88 -9.49 21.57 9.04
C ALA A 88 -9.70 22.38 10.32
#